data_AF-A0A137QIV1-F1
#
_entry.id   AF-A0A137QIV1-F1
#
_cell.length_a   1.000
_cell.length_b   1.000
_cell.length_c   1.000
_cell.angle_alpha   90.00
_cell.angle_beta   90.00
_cell.angle_gamma   90.00
#
_symmetry.space_group_name_H-M   'P 1'
#
loop_
_entity.id
_entity.type
_entity.pdbx_description
1 polymer ?
#
loop_
_entity_poly.entity_id
_entity_poly.type
_entity_poly.pdbx_seq_one_letter_code
_entity_poly.pdbx_strand_id
1 'polypeptide(L)'
;MYGPFWTLTTLIFTLFLSSSLAASISAYLSPGTEYDYDFTLLSMAVTIIYAYGLALPVLLWLALRYMGVGEWNVIEAMAIWGYAQFVWIPVSILCVIPVPILRWALVGVAFGLSGWFLGSNIYPILASAEAKATRLLIIVLAALHFGLALTFKVLFFSYYVVEKIGGDLPVGSDMPGSGGNTTTTS
;
A
#
# COMPACT_ATOMS: atom_id res chain seq x y z
N MET A 1 -15.78 6.56 -19.53
CA MET A 1 -14.31 6.61 -19.67
C MET A 1 -13.71 5.46 -18.88
N TYR A 2 -12.87 4.62 -19.49
CA TYR A 2 -12.22 3.49 -18.82
C TYR A 2 -10.94 3.88 -18.04
N GLY A 3 -10.55 5.15 -18.14
CA GLY A 3 -9.33 5.79 -17.58
C GLY A 3 -8.94 5.36 -16.15
N PRO A 4 -9.77 5.67 -15.16
CA PRO A 4 -9.45 5.37 -13.77
C PRO A 4 -9.41 3.86 -13.48
N PHE A 5 -10.32 3.07 -14.07
CA PHE A 5 -10.36 1.63 -13.83
C PHE A 5 -9.08 0.91 -14.28
N TRP A 6 -8.58 1.22 -15.50
CA TRP A 6 -7.36 0.57 -15.99
C TRP A 6 -6.14 1.00 -15.17
N THR A 7 -6.05 2.28 -14.80
CA THR A 7 -4.92 2.81 -14.04
C THR A 7 -4.79 2.10 -12.68
N LEU A 8 -5.92 1.95 -11.97
CA LEU A 8 -5.96 1.24 -10.69
C LEU A 8 -5.60 -0.23 -10.83
N THR A 9 -6.15 -0.91 -11.84
CA THR A 9 -5.86 -2.33 -12.11
C THR A 9 -4.38 -2.54 -12.44
N THR A 10 -3.79 -1.71 -13.29
CA THR A 10 -2.35 -1.75 -13.59
C THR A 10 -1.50 -1.47 -12.34
N LEU A 11 -1.91 -0.54 -11.49
CA LEU A 11 -1.20 -0.27 -10.24
C LEU A 11 -1.22 -1.48 -9.31
N ILE A 12 -2.37 -2.15 -9.15
CA ILE A 12 -2.48 -3.40 -8.36
C ILE A 12 -1.48 -4.44 -8.87
N PHE A 13 -1.47 -4.70 -10.18
CA PHE A 13 -0.55 -5.68 -10.77
C PHE A 13 0.91 -5.29 -10.59
N THR A 14 1.28 -4.03 -10.82
CA THR A 14 2.68 -3.59 -10.69
C THR A 14 3.17 -3.59 -9.25
N LEU A 15 2.32 -3.24 -8.27
CA LEU A 15 2.64 -3.39 -6.85
C LEU A 15 2.88 -4.85 -6.46
N PHE A 16 1.97 -5.75 -6.86
CA PHE A 16 2.08 -7.18 -6.57
C PHE A 16 3.30 -7.81 -7.24
N LEU A 17 3.55 -7.53 -8.53
CA LEU A 17 4.69 -8.06 -9.28
C LEU A 17 6.01 -7.54 -8.74
N SER A 18 6.10 -6.24 -8.45
CA SER A 18 7.31 -5.65 -7.85
C SER A 18 7.60 -6.25 -6.49
N SER A 19 6.55 -6.54 -5.71
CA SER A 19 6.66 -7.19 -4.41
C SER A 19 7.14 -8.62 -4.47
N SER A 20 6.50 -9.40 -5.34
CA SER A 20 6.87 -10.78 -5.58
C SER A 20 8.30 -10.90 -6.10
N LEU A 21 8.71 -10.02 -7.02
CA LEU A 21 10.06 -10.01 -7.58
C LEU A 21 11.10 -9.65 -6.53
N ALA A 22 10.86 -8.61 -5.72
CA ALA A 22 11.79 -8.23 -4.66
C ALA A 22 11.94 -9.30 -3.58
N ALA A 23 10.84 -9.98 -3.21
CA ALA A 23 10.86 -11.12 -2.30
C ALA A 23 11.62 -12.32 -2.90
N SER A 24 11.40 -12.62 -4.18
CA SER A 24 12.13 -13.69 -4.88
C SER A 24 13.63 -13.42 -4.94
N ILE A 25 14.05 -12.21 -5.32
CA ILE A 25 15.47 -11.81 -5.32
C ILE A 25 16.09 -11.98 -3.93
N SER A 26 15.36 -11.61 -2.87
CA SER A 26 15.83 -11.73 -1.50
C SER A 26 15.99 -13.20 -1.07
N ALA A 27 15.06 -14.06 -1.47
CA ALA A 27 15.13 -15.51 -1.23
C ALA A 27 16.27 -16.18 -2.03
N TYR A 28 16.52 -15.75 -3.27
CA TYR A 28 17.67 -16.25 -4.05
C TYR A 28 19.03 -15.90 -3.40
N LEU A 29 19.12 -14.74 -2.75
CA LEU A 29 20.34 -14.29 -2.07
C LEU A 29 20.53 -14.91 -0.67
N SER A 30 19.50 -15.57 -0.12
CA SER A 30 19.51 -16.16 1.22
C SER A 30 19.08 -17.64 1.15
N PRO A 31 20.02 -18.62 1.13
CA PRO A 31 19.67 -20.03 1.05
C PRO A 31 18.86 -20.48 2.28
N GLY A 32 17.64 -20.98 2.09
CA GLY A 32 16.85 -21.66 3.14
C GLY A 32 15.45 -21.14 3.41
N THR A 33 14.97 -20.10 2.72
CA THR A 33 13.57 -19.62 2.85
C THR A 33 12.70 -20.13 1.70
N GLU A 34 11.70 -20.96 2.02
CA GLU A 34 10.61 -21.28 1.09
C GLU A 34 9.80 -20.02 0.80
N TYR A 35 9.62 -19.72 -0.49
CA TYR A 35 8.81 -18.61 -0.97
C TYR A 35 7.34 -19.07 -1.06
N ASP A 36 6.52 -18.69 -0.09
CA ASP A 36 5.08 -18.91 -0.15
C ASP A 36 4.39 -17.77 -0.93
N TYR A 37 3.41 -18.11 -1.74
CA TYR A 37 2.72 -17.15 -2.60
C TYR A 37 1.77 -16.30 -1.76
N ASP A 38 2.00 -14.99 -1.75
CA ASP A 38 1.26 -14.09 -0.86
C ASP A 38 -0.07 -13.62 -1.47
N PHE A 39 -1.07 -14.51 -1.45
CA PHE A 39 -2.46 -14.16 -1.80
C PHE A 39 -3.00 -13.03 -0.92
N THR A 40 -2.55 -12.94 0.33
CA THR A 40 -2.94 -11.88 1.26
C THR A 40 -2.46 -10.52 0.75
N LEU A 41 -1.22 -10.42 0.28
CA LEU A 41 -0.67 -9.18 -0.27
C LEU A 41 -1.35 -8.75 -1.58
N LEU A 42 -1.71 -9.70 -2.45
CA LEU A 42 -2.55 -9.41 -3.62
C LEU A 42 -3.93 -8.88 -3.21
N SER A 43 -4.61 -9.55 -2.28
CA SER A 43 -5.91 -9.11 -1.78
C SER A 43 -5.84 -7.74 -1.11
N MET A 44 -4.81 -7.47 -0.30
CA MET A 44 -4.57 -6.16 0.30
C MET A 44 -4.39 -5.08 -0.78
N ALA A 45 -3.61 -5.34 -1.83
CA ALA A 45 -3.44 -4.41 -2.93
C ALA A 45 -4.78 -4.09 -3.60
N VAL A 46 -5.56 -5.10 -3.96
CA VAL A 46 -6.89 -4.93 -4.58
C VAL A 46 -7.80 -4.08 -3.70
N THR A 47 -7.91 -4.43 -2.41
CA THR A 47 -8.79 -3.72 -1.47
C THR A 47 -8.37 -2.28 -1.28
N ILE A 48 -7.10 -2.00 -1.00
CA ILE A 48 -6.61 -0.64 -0.73
C ILE A 48 -6.75 0.24 -1.97
N ILE A 49 -6.33 -0.26 -3.13
CA ILE A 49 -6.32 0.54 -4.37
C ILE A 49 -7.73 0.87 -4.84
N TYR A 50 -8.67 -0.08 -4.82
CA TYR A 50 -10.04 0.22 -5.22
C TYR A 50 -10.82 1.01 -4.15
N ALA A 51 -10.58 0.77 -2.85
CA ALA A 51 -11.18 1.58 -1.80
C ALA A 51 -10.75 3.05 -1.91
N TYR A 52 -9.45 3.29 -2.09
CA TYR A 52 -8.94 4.65 -2.25
C TYR A 52 -9.31 5.25 -3.61
N GLY A 53 -9.15 4.50 -4.70
CA GLY A 53 -9.29 5.00 -6.06
C GLY A 53 -10.73 5.15 -6.57
N LEU A 54 -11.68 4.38 -6.03
CA LEU A 54 -13.09 4.39 -6.46
C LEU A 54 -14.05 4.71 -5.32
N ALA A 55 -13.90 4.08 -4.15
CA ALA A 55 -14.87 4.30 -3.07
C ALA A 55 -14.73 5.70 -2.46
N LEU A 56 -13.51 6.17 -2.19
CA LEU A 56 -13.26 7.51 -1.63
C LEU A 56 -13.81 8.66 -2.50
N PRO A 57 -13.57 8.74 -3.83
CA PRO A 57 -14.18 9.79 -4.65
C PRO A 57 -15.71 9.74 -4.67
N VAL A 58 -16.32 8.55 -4.63
CA VAL A 58 -17.78 8.40 -4.53
C VAL A 58 -18.30 8.91 -3.19
N LEU A 59 -17.64 8.59 -2.09
CA LEU A 59 -18.00 9.08 -0.75
C LEU A 59 -17.85 10.60 -0.65
N LEU A 60 -16.78 11.16 -1.19
CA LEU A 60 -16.60 12.61 -1.24
C LEU A 60 -17.69 13.28 -2.07
N TRP A 61 -17.99 12.73 -3.24
CA TRP A 61 -19.05 13.22 -4.11
C TRP A 61 -20.42 13.22 -3.39
N LEU A 62 -20.77 12.13 -2.70
CA LEU A 62 -21.99 12.04 -1.89
C LEU A 62 -22.02 13.10 -0.78
N ALA A 63 -20.91 13.28 -0.07
CA ALA A 63 -20.81 14.27 1.00
C ALA A 63 -21.02 15.70 0.47
N LEU A 64 -20.37 16.05 -0.65
CA LEU A 64 -20.53 17.36 -1.27
C LEU A 64 -21.95 17.58 -1.79
N ARG A 65 -22.57 16.56 -2.40
CA ARG A 65 -23.97 16.62 -2.85
C ARG A 65 -24.92 16.84 -1.68
N TYR A 66 -24.70 16.17 -0.55
CA TYR A 66 -25.49 16.37 0.67
C TYR A 66 -25.36 17.80 1.23
N MET A 67 -24.20 18.43 1.05
CA MET A 67 -23.94 19.80 1.47
C MET A 67 -24.48 20.88 0.50
N GLY A 68 -25.14 20.48 -0.60
CA GLY A 68 -25.66 21.43 -1.60
C GLY A 68 -24.59 22.08 -2.47
N VAL A 69 -23.36 21.56 -2.44
CA VAL A 69 -22.31 21.94 -3.40
C VAL A 69 -22.76 21.50 -4.79
N GLY A 70 -22.50 22.34 -5.81
CA GLY A 70 -23.05 22.25 -7.17
C GLY A 70 -22.91 20.88 -7.86
N GLU A 71 -23.37 20.77 -9.11
CA GLU A 71 -23.41 19.49 -9.84
C GLU A 71 -22.01 19.01 -10.29
N TRP A 72 -21.17 18.60 -9.34
CA TRP A 72 -19.94 17.88 -9.64
C TRP A 72 -20.26 16.47 -10.11
N ASN A 73 -19.58 16.00 -11.15
CA ASN A 73 -19.82 14.68 -11.73
C ASN A 73 -19.01 13.61 -10.99
N VAL A 74 -19.68 12.55 -10.50
CA VAL A 74 -19.00 11.41 -9.84
C VAL A 74 -17.98 10.71 -10.75
N ILE A 75 -18.22 10.69 -12.07
CA ILE A 75 -17.28 10.10 -13.03
C ILE A 75 -16.00 10.94 -13.12
N GLU A 76 -16.12 12.26 -13.02
CA GLU A 76 -14.98 13.18 -12.97
C GLU A 76 -14.19 13.00 -11.67
N ALA A 77 -14.89 12.87 -10.53
CA ALA A 77 -14.26 12.55 -9.25
C ALA A 77 -13.42 11.27 -9.32
N MET A 78 -13.99 10.18 -9.83
CA MET A 78 -13.27 8.91 -10.01
C MET A 78 -12.10 9.05 -10.99
N ALA A 79 -12.25 9.82 -12.07
CA ALA A 79 -11.19 10.06 -13.03
C ALA A 79 -9.99 10.78 -12.37
N ILE A 80 -10.24 11.85 -11.63
CA ILE A 80 -9.19 12.60 -10.92
C ILE A 80 -8.42 11.67 -9.97
N TRP A 81 -9.13 10.85 -9.19
CA TRP A 81 -8.48 9.89 -8.28
C TRP A 81 -7.66 8.85 -9.02
N GLY A 82 -8.19 8.26 -10.09
CA GLY A 82 -7.45 7.28 -10.89
C GLY A 82 -6.20 7.88 -11.52
N TYR A 83 -6.27 9.08 -12.10
CA TYR A 83 -5.11 9.76 -12.68
C TYR A 83 -4.07 10.14 -11.64
N ALA A 84 -4.49 10.53 -10.43
CA ALA A 84 -3.57 10.77 -9.32
C ALA A 84 -2.77 9.50 -8.95
N GLN A 85 -3.34 8.31 -9.18
CA GLN A 85 -2.65 7.04 -8.91
C GLN A 85 -1.62 6.65 -9.98
N PHE A 86 -1.64 7.27 -11.16
CA PHE A 86 -0.79 6.88 -12.29
C PHE A 86 0.72 6.94 -11.96
N VAL A 87 1.15 7.96 -11.20
CA VAL A 87 2.58 8.12 -10.81
C VAL A 87 3.12 6.96 -9.97
N TRP A 88 2.24 6.22 -9.28
CA TRP A 88 2.64 5.09 -8.47
C TRP A 88 3.00 3.85 -9.30
N ILE A 89 2.58 3.78 -10.57
CA ILE A 89 2.90 2.67 -11.49
C ILE A 89 4.40 2.60 -11.81
N PRO A 90 5.05 3.66 -12.35
CA PRO A 90 6.49 3.62 -12.56
C PRO A 90 7.27 3.53 -11.24
N VAL A 91 6.76 4.15 -10.16
CA VAL A 91 7.42 4.11 -8.85
C VAL A 91 7.40 2.71 -8.24
N SER A 92 6.33 1.93 -8.40
CA SER A 92 6.28 0.56 -7.89
C SER A 92 7.37 -0.32 -8.52
N ILE A 93 7.56 -0.19 -9.84
CA ILE A 93 8.60 -0.90 -10.59
C ILE A 93 10.01 -0.44 -10.16
N LEU A 94 10.25 0.86 -10.04
CA LEU A 94 11.55 1.39 -9.61
C LEU A 94 11.90 1.01 -8.17
N CYS A 95 10.92 0.86 -7.30
CA CYS A 95 11.10 0.44 -5.91
C CYS A 95 11.58 -1.01 -5.76
N VAL A 96 11.59 -1.82 -6.82
CA VAL A 96 12.25 -3.15 -6.80
C VAL A 96 13.73 -3.01 -6.46
N ILE A 97 14.38 -1.92 -6.90
CA ILE A 97 15.80 -1.66 -6.62
C ILE A 97 16.05 -1.63 -5.11
N PRO A 98 17.01 -2.42 -4.58
CA PRO A 98 17.25 -2.62 -3.14
C PRO A 98 17.99 -1.47 -2.45
N VAL A 99 17.64 -0.22 -2.76
CA VAL A 99 18.30 0.97 -2.23
C VAL A 99 17.32 1.76 -1.35
N PRO A 100 17.44 1.70 0.00
CA PRO A 100 16.46 2.29 0.92
C PRO A 100 16.23 3.79 0.69
N ILE A 101 17.31 4.56 0.52
CA ILE A 101 17.22 6.01 0.32
C ILE A 101 16.51 6.37 -0.99
N LEU A 102 16.74 5.58 -2.05
CA LEU A 102 16.07 5.74 -3.34
C LEU A 102 14.56 5.49 -3.20
N ARG A 103 14.16 4.44 -2.49
CA ARG A 103 12.73 4.13 -2.26
C ARG A 103 12.02 5.24 -1.50
N TRP A 104 12.63 5.75 -0.44
CA TRP A 104 12.05 6.87 0.31
C TRP A 104 11.93 8.12 -0.55
N ALA A 105 12.93 8.43 -1.38
CA ALA A 105 12.87 9.54 -2.33
C ALA A 105 11.76 9.35 -3.37
N LEU A 106 11.66 8.15 -3.98
CA LEU A 106 10.62 7.84 -4.97
C LEU A 106 9.21 7.91 -4.38
N VAL A 107 9.00 7.37 -3.17
CA VAL A 107 7.71 7.48 -2.45
C VAL A 107 7.39 8.93 -2.13
N GLY A 108 8.37 9.72 -1.67
CA GLY A 108 8.18 11.14 -1.38
C GLY A 108 7.80 11.94 -2.62
N VAL A 109 8.47 11.69 -3.75
CA VAL A 109 8.15 12.32 -5.04
C VAL A 109 6.77 11.91 -5.53
N ALA A 110 6.42 10.61 -5.48
CA ALA A 110 5.10 10.13 -5.86
C ALA A 110 3.99 10.75 -5.00
N PHE A 111 4.17 10.79 -3.68
CA PHE A 111 3.25 11.42 -2.74
C PHE A 111 3.09 12.92 -3.03
N GLY A 112 4.20 13.63 -3.26
CA GLY A 112 4.16 15.06 -3.60
C GLY A 112 3.42 15.33 -4.92
N LEU A 113 3.77 14.61 -5.98
CA LEU A 113 3.16 14.79 -7.31
C LEU A 113 1.68 14.40 -7.34
N SER A 114 1.33 13.24 -6.79
CA SER A 114 -0.07 12.79 -6.75
C SER A 114 -0.92 13.63 -5.80
N GLY A 115 -0.39 14.03 -4.65
CA GLY A 115 -1.06 14.91 -3.70
C GLY A 115 -1.27 16.31 -4.27
N TRP A 116 -0.27 16.88 -4.94
CA TRP A 116 -0.38 18.16 -5.64
C TRP A 116 -1.44 18.12 -6.74
N PHE A 117 -1.42 17.07 -7.58
CA PHE A 117 -2.41 16.89 -8.63
C PHE A 117 -3.82 16.79 -8.04
N LEU A 118 -4.00 15.99 -7.00
CA LEU A 118 -5.28 15.81 -6.33
C LEU A 118 -5.80 17.12 -5.74
N GLY A 119 -4.95 17.83 -4.98
CA GLY A 119 -5.27 19.12 -4.39
C GLY A 119 -5.63 20.18 -5.44
N SER A 120 -4.84 20.29 -6.51
CA SER A 120 -5.04 21.30 -7.56
C SER A 120 -6.36 21.12 -8.31
N ASN A 121 -6.78 19.88 -8.55
CA ASN A 121 -8.03 19.60 -9.27
C ASN A 121 -9.27 19.68 -8.36
N ILE A 122 -9.14 19.38 -7.08
CA ILE A 122 -10.28 19.26 -6.16
C ILE A 122 -10.51 20.51 -5.34
N TYR A 123 -9.45 21.27 -5.01
CA TYR A 123 -9.57 22.48 -4.20
C TYR A 123 -10.62 23.48 -4.72
N PRO A 124 -10.72 23.77 -6.04
CA PRO A 124 -11.78 24.67 -6.55
C PRO A 124 -13.19 24.18 -6.23
N ILE A 125 -13.40 22.86 -6.21
CA ILE A 125 -14.67 22.21 -5.93
C ILE A 125 -14.97 22.30 -4.43
N LEU A 126 -13.99 22.00 -3.58
CA LEU A 126 -14.15 22.11 -2.12
C LEU A 126 -14.32 23.56 -1.65
N ALA A 127 -13.76 24.53 -2.38
CA ALA A 127 -13.89 25.95 -2.07
C ALA A 127 -15.31 26.49 -2.31
N SER A 128 -16.16 25.76 -3.03
CA SER A 128 -17.58 26.10 -3.18
C SER A 128 -18.46 25.65 -2.00
N ALA A 129 -17.90 24.86 -1.07
CA ALA A 129 -18.55 24.48 0.17
C ALA A 129 -18.34 25.54 1.28
N GLU A 130 -19.04 25.40 2.41
CA GLU A 130 -18.77 26.23 3.60
C GLU A 130 -17.33 26.04 4.12
N ALA A 131 -16.69 27.14 4.51
CA ALA A 131 -15.28 27.20 4.88
C ALA A 131 -14.86 26.19 5.97
N LYS A 132 -15.71 25.94 6.97
CA LYS A 132 -15.42 24.98 8.03
C LYS A 132 -15.37 23.54 7.50
N ALA A 133 -16.32 23.18 6.64
CA ALA A 133 -16.40 21.87 6.03
C ALA A 133 -15.29 21.68 4.99
N THR A 134 -14.99 22.69 4.18
CA THR A 134 -13.84 22.71 3.25
C THR A 134 -12.54 22.39 3.99
N ARG A 135 -12.26 23.07 5.10
CA ARG A 135 -11.03 22.85 5.89
C ARG A 135 -10.96 21.43 6.45
N LEU A 136 -12.08 20.90 6.96
CA LEU A 136 -12.15 19.53 7.46
C LEU A 136 -11.88 18.51 6.35
N LEU A 137 -12.53 18.66 5.19
CA LEU A 137 -12.35 17.76 4.05
C LEU A 137 -10.90 17.77 3.55
N ILE A 138 -10.26 18.94 3.44
CA ILE A 138 -8.85 19.03 3.05
C ILE A 138 -7.96 18.26 4.01
N ILE A 139 -8.15 18.41 5.33
CA ILE A 139 -7.35 17.70 6.35
C ILE A 139 -7.56 16.18 6.23
N VAL A 140 -8.81 15.74 6.12
CA VAL A 140 -9.14 14.31 6.00
C VAL A 140 -8.54 13.71 4.73
N LEU A 141 -8.69 14.38 3.58
CA LEU A 141 -8.14 13.91 2.30
C LEU A 141 -6.61 13.86 2.31
N ALA A 142 -5.96 14.87 2.89
CA ALA A 142 -4.50 14.89 3.04
C ALA A 142 -4.01 13.75 3.94
N ALA A 143 -4.70 13.49 5.06
CA ALA A 143 -4.38 12.40 5.98
C ALA A 143 -4.55 11.03 5.31
N LEU A 144 -5.64 10.83 4.57
CA LEU A 144 -5.88 9.59 3.81
C LEU A 144 -4.82 9.38 2.72
N HIS A 145 -4.45 10.44 2.00
CA HIS A 145 -3.42 10.35 0.96
C HIS A 145 -2.04 10.03 1.55
N PHE A 146 -1.70 10.62 2.70
CA PHE A 146 -0.49 10.29 3.44
C PHE A 146 -0.51 8.85 3.95
N GLY A 147 -1.64 8.41 4.51
CA GLY A 147 -1.84 7.02 4.92
C GLY A 147 -1.65 6.02 3.78
N LEU A 148 -2.14 6.35 2.59
CA LEU A 148 -1.93 5.54 1.38
C LEU A 148 -0.44 5.42 1.02
N ALA A 149 0.27 6.54 0.96
CA ALA A 149 1.70 6.56 0.64
C ALA A 149 2.53 5.74 1.66
N LEU A 150 2.19 5.87 2.95
CA LEU A 150 2.83 5.07 4.01
C LEU A 150 2.50 3.58 3.86
N THR A 151 1.24 3.25 3.56
CA THR A 151 0.81 1.87 3.29
C THR A 151 1.60 1.27 2.14
N PHE A 152 1.80 2.02 1.04
CA PHE A 152 2.62 1.53 -0.06
C PHE A 152 4.08 1.30 0.32
N LYS A 153 4.64 2.23 1.08
CA LYS A 153 6.01 2.11 1.57
C LYS A 153 6.20 0.90 2.48
N VAL A 154 5.24 0.60 3.36
CA VAL A 154 5.34 -0.45 4.37
C VAL A 154 4.98 -1.81 3.80
N LEU A 155 3.82 -1.93 3.14
CA LEU A 155 3.32 -3.23 2.66
C LEU A 155 4.01 -3.67 1.38
N PHE A 156 4.23 -2.75 0.45
CA PHE A 156 4.88 -3.08 -0.81
C PHE A 156 6.37 -2.79 -0.67
N PHE A 157 6.86 -1.59 -0.42
CA PHE A 157 8.29 -1.27 -0.65
C PHE A 157 9.30 -1.62 0.47
N SER A 158 8.92 -2.41 1.49
CA SER A 158 9.75 -2.68 2.69
C SER A 158 10.52 -4.01 2.63
N TYR A 159 11.08 -4.37 1.48
CA TYR A 159 11.67 -5.69 1.22
C TYR A 159 12.95 -6.07 2.02
N TYR A 160 13.50 -5.20 2.86
CA TYR A 160 14.81 -5.42 3.52
C TYR A 160 14.87 -5.08 5.02
N VAL A 161 13.73 -4.91 5.71
CA VAL A 161 13.75 -4.59 7.15
C VAL A 161 13.66 -5.82 8.06
N VAL A 162 13.47 -7.02 7.49
CA VAL A 162 13.67 -8.25 8.27
C VAL A 162 15.13 -8.70 8.15
N GLU A 163 16.04 -7.87 8.64
CA GLU A 163 17.18 -8.46 9.32
C GLU A 163 16.56 -9.09 10.58
N LYS A 164 16.56 -10.42 10.69
CA LYS A 164 16.25 -11.06 11.97
C LYS A 164 17.32 -10.58 12.95
N ILE A 165 17.07 -9.47 13.64
CA ILE A 165 17.78 -9.12 14.86
C ILE A 165 17.24 -10.05 15.93
N GLY A 166 17.86 -11.22 16.02
CA GLY A 166 17.53 -12.29 16.94
C GLY A 166 18.46 -13.45 16.64
N GLY A 167 19.71 -13.30 17.09
CA GLY A 167 20.77 -14.29 16.93
C GLY A 167 20.42 -15.65 17.52
N ASP A 168 21.14 -16.65 17.01
CA ASP A 168 21.04 -18.06 17.37
C ASP A 168 21.08 -18.31 18.89
N LEU A 169 20.20 -19.18 19.38
CA LEU A 169 20.47 -19.97 20.56
C LEU A 169 20.14 -21.43 20.25
N PRO A 170 21.14 -22.34 20.19
CA PRO A 170 20.88 -23.76 20.26
C PRO A 170 20.48 -24.08 21.71
N VAL A 171 19.19 -24.22 21.97
CA VAL A 171 18.73 -24.76 23.26
C VAL A 171 18.93 -26.27 23.22
N GLY A 172 20.16 -26.68 23.52
CA GLY A 172 20.38 -27.96 24.19
C GLY A 172 19.96 -27.80 25.64
N SER A 173 18.94 -28.55 26.07
CA SER A 173 18.68 -28.78 27.48
C SER A 173 18.21 -30.22 27.66
N ASP A 174 19.14 -31.04 28.14
CA ASP A 174 18.86 -32.33 28.77
C ASP A 174 17.88 -32.16 29.96
N MET A 175 16.78 -32.94 29.92
CA MET A 175 16.12 -33.78 30.98
C MET A 175 15.79 -33.19 32.38
N PRO A 176 14.75 -33.64 33.16
CA PRO A 176 14.44 -35.07 33.43
C PRO A 176 12.98 -35.51 33.81
N GLY A 177 12.75 -36.84 33.77
CA GLY A 177 11.68 -37.59 34.48
C GLY A 177 10.45 -37.96 33.62
N SER A 178 9.86 -39.16 33.61
CA SER A 178 9.76 -40.23 34.62
C SER A 178 9.12 -41.51 34.01
N GLY A 179 9.61 -42.70 34.39
CA GLY A 179 8.94 -44.02 34.31
C GLY A 179 9.01 -44.72 32.94
N GLY A 180 9.58 -45.91 32.74
CA GLY A 180 9.87 -47.05 33.61
C GLY A 180 9.29 -48.30 32.95
N ASN A 181 10.13 -49.22 32.42
CA ASN A 181 10.08 -50.65 32.74
C ASN A 181 11.22 -51.44 32.03
N THR A 182 11.91 -52.21 32.85
CA THR A 182 12.75 -53.39 32.62
C THR A 182 12.27 -54.33 31.51
N THR A 183 13.18 -54.92 30.71
CA THR A 183 13.40 -56.39 30.62
C THR A 183 14.68 -56.69 29.83
N THR A 184 15.49 -57.55 30.45
CA THR A 184 16.82 -58.07 30.11
C THR A 184 16.90 -58.93 28.85
N THR A 185 18.07 -58.85 28.23
CA THR A 185 18.68 -59.81 27.31
C THR A 185 18.80 -61.21 27.88
N SER A 186 18.61 -62.20 27.01
CA SER A 186 19.43 -63.43 26.95
C SER A 186 19.34 -63.98 25.53
#